data_AF-A0A9N9NHB4-F1
#
_entry.id   AF-A0A9N9NHB4-F1
#
_cell.length_a   1.000
_cell.length_b   1.000
_cell.length_c   1.000
_cell.angle_alpha   90.00
_cell.angle_beta   90.00
_cell.angle_gamma   90.00
#
_symmetry.space_group_name_H-M   'P 1'
#
loop_
_entity.id
_entity.type
_entity.pdbx_description
1 polymer ?
#
loop_
_entity_poly.entity_id
_entity_poly.type
_entity_poly.pdbx_seq_one_letter_code
_entity_poly.pdbx_strand_id
1 'polypeptide(L)'
;PNIIQQVLSGSGSNDDMPISRPLFRDMFQSHHRFGEYHAAARAISGGPLYITDIPNKYNLDVLEKCIVNIPTYKTYKSSLNSSCKTSSSSTKLSTKLPQRILKSENPALPSLQSLFRDFTKVDNLLQICNRNNKIKVLGLWNCRPHILLDLFYLTDVYGLETNNIVDKGNNQNHKDFIREYALYFFKNKRALLVNSMKEPISIIVRAEEFEIVTISPIDYSTGKSYNRYFTIKIASFGLIDKYNGSKAVILSEFISESVRQTNSFNESGVISAENRQGRIFYKVQLVGYGECGFYLDSDNGRICGTKAYLGSKLLKNVKYDIDKKLLSIGLDKEDIENDGQRTEFRMLNHDMLKVELFLEIIVE
;
A
#
# COMPACT_ATOMS: atom_id res chain seq x y z
N PRO A 1 -12.57 -1.27 -25.34
CA PRO A 1 -12.82 0.10 -25.85
C PRO A 1 -12.53 1.24 -24.85
N ASN A 2 -12.99 1.16 -23.59
CA ASN A 2 -12.88 2.31 -22.66
C ASN A 2 -11.71 2.26 -21.66
N ILE A 3 -10.85 1.23 -21.70
CA ILE A 3 -9.56 1.25 -20.99
C ILE A 3 -8.64 2.33 -21.57
N ILE A 4 -8.86 2.70 -22.84
CA ILE A 4 -8.02 3.63 -23.60
C ILE A 4 -8.33 5.12 -23.26
N GLN A 5 -9.49 5.43 -22.67
CA GLN A 5 -9.93 6.82 -22.49
C GLN A 5 -9.51 7.50 -21.18
N GLN A 6 -8.96 6.79 -20.19
CA GLN A 6 -8.57 7.40 -18.90
C GLN A 6 -7.12 7.90 -18.85
N VAL A 7 -6.51 8.14 -20.01
CA VAL A 7 -5.10 8.49 -20.15
C VAL A 7 -4.80 9.98 -19.91
N LEU A 8 -5.80 10.87 -19.76
CA LEU A 8 -5.56 12.33 -19.76
C LEU A 8 -6.20 13.16 -18.63
N SER A 9 -6.86 12.59 -17.62
CA SER A 9 -7.45 13.40 -16.54
C SER A 9 -6.66 13.29 -15.23
N GLY A 10 -5.61 14.10 -15.09
CA GLY A 10 -5.08 14.46 -13.79
C GLY A 10 -6.01 15.48 -13.14
N SER A 11 -6.71 15.11 -12.07
CA SER A 11 -7.39 16.06 -11.20
C SER A 11 -6.32 16.75 -10.34
N GLY A 12 -5.86 17.91 -10.79
CA GLY A 12 -4.93 18.76 -10.04
C GLY A 12 -5.63 19.45 -8.87
N SER A 13 -5.09 19.28 -7.67
CA SER A 13 -5.12 20.33 -6.65
C SER A 13 -4.16 21.45 -7.09
N ASN A 14 -4.56 22.70 -6.88
CA ASN A 14 -4.00 23.93 -7.47
C ASN A 14 -2.53 24.29 -7.12
N ASP A 15 -1.70 23.35 -6.66
CA ASP A 15 -0.28 23.59 -6.37
C ASP A 15 0.71 22.74 -7.20
N ASP A 16 0.22 21.83 -8.07
CA ASP A 16 1.09 21.00 -8.90
C ASP A 16 1.39 21.67 -10.26
N MET A 17 2.46 22.47 -10.33
CA MET A 17 3.08 22.85 -11.61
C MET A 17 3.44 21.55 -12.38
N PRO A 18 3.17 21.41 -13.70
CA PRO A 18 3.41 20.15 -14.40
C PRO A 18 4.91 19.95 -14.61
N ILE A 19 5.57 19.31 -13.65
CA ILE A 19 6.93 18.79 -13.80
C ILE A 19 6.91 17.88 -15.03
N SER A 20 7.78 18.14 -16.00
CA SER A 20 8.02 17.28 -17.16
C SER A 20 8.35 15.87 -16.67
N ARG A 21 7.37 14.96 -16.74
CA ARG A 21 7.55 13.59 -16.27
C ARG A 21 8.34 12.82 -17.34
N PRO A 22 9.39 12.07 -16.97
CA PRO A 22 10.17 11.34 -17.95
C PRO A 22 9.29 10.29 -18.65
N LEU A 23 9.19 10.40 -19.97
CA LEU A 23 8.56 9.42 -20.87
C LEU A 23 9.41 8.14 -21.04
N PHE A 24 10.40 7.90 -20.18
CA PHE A 24 11.53 6.99 -20.39
C PHE A 24 11.17 5.50 -20.51
N ARG A 25 9.88 5.14 -20.46
CA ARG A 25 9.43 3.84 -20.97
C ARG A 25 8.24 4.06 -21.89
N ASP A 26 8.31 3.38 -23.02
CA ASP A 26 7.35 3.41 -24.11
C ASP A 26 6.04 2.69 -23.71
N MET A 27 5.15 2.52 -24.68
CA MET A 27 3.92 1.75 -24.57
C MET A 27 4.22 0.25 -24.36
N PHE A 28 3.27 -0.50 -23.81
CA PHE A 28 3.39 -1.96 -23.71
C PHE A 28 2.16 -2.71 -24.19
N GLN A 29 2.36 -3.96 -24.56
CA GLN A 29 1.31 -4.90 -24.91
C GLN A 29 1.10 -5.84 -23.73
N SER A 30 -0.07 -5.78 -23.10
CA SER A 30 -0.41 -6.62 -21.94
C SER A 30 -0.48 -8.10 -22.28
N HIS A 31 -0.79 -8.43 -23.54
CA HIS A 31 -0.90 -9.79 -24.04
C HIS A 31 0.43 -10.40 -24.52
N HIS A 32 1.47 -9.58 -24.63
CA HIS A 32 2.80 -10.06 -25.00
C HIS A 32 3.37 -10.96 -23.89
N ARG A 33 4.28 -11.88 -24.22
CA ARG A 33 4.91 -12.77 -23.22
C ARG A 33 5.61 -12.01 -22.07
N PHE A 34 6.09 -10.81 -22.36
CA PHE A 34 6.68 -9.87 -21.39
C PHE A 34 5.73 -8.74 -20.96
N GLY A 35 4.42 -8.89 -21.21
CA GLY A 35 3.41 -7.91 -20.86
C GLY A 35 3.35 -7.68 -19.35
N GLU A 36 3.36 -8.76 -18.56
CA GLU A 36 3.41 -8.67 -17.09
C GLU A 36 4.68 -7.99 -16.59
N TYR A 37 5.83 -8.42 -17.13
CA TYR A 37 7.16 -7.89 -16.82
C TYR A 37 7.23 -6.37 -17.03
N HIS A 38 6.72 -5.90 -18.18
CA HIS A 38 6.69 -4.48 -18.51
C HIS A 38 5.63 -3.73 -17.68
N ALA A 39 4.43 -4.28 -17.51
CA ALA A 39 3.37 -3.66 -16.71
C ALA A 39 3.80 -3.40 -15.26
N ALA A 40 4.45 -4.38 -14.63
CA ALA A 40 5.02 -4.26 -13.30
C ALA A 40 6.07 -3.14 -13.21
N ALA A 41 6.99 -3.08 -14.18
CA ALA A 41 8.00 -2.03 -14.25
C ALA A 41 7.38 -0.64 -14.39
N ARG A 42 6.30 -0.50 -15.19
CA ARG A 42 5.57 0.76 -15.37
C ARG A 42 4.81 1.17 -14.11
N ALA A 43 4.16 0.21 -13.43
CA ALA A 43 3.40 0.47 -12.22
C ALA A 43 4.27 1.13 -11.15
N ILE A 44 5.52 0.66 -10.98
CA ILE A 44 6.42 1.21 -9.97
C ILE A 44 7.31 2.37 -10.47
N SER A 45 7.33 2.68 -11.77
CA SER A 45 8.24 3.71 -12.31
C SER A 45 7.76 5.15 -12.14
N GLY A 46 6.49 5.37 -11.79
CA GLY A 46 5.85 6.69 -11.65
C GLY A 46 5.50 7.40 -12.96
N GLY A 47 5.86 6.79 -14.11
CA GLY A 47 5.50 7.25 -15.44
C GLY A 47 4.03 6.98 -15.80
N PRO A 48 3.55 7.51 -16.94
CA PRO A 48 2.24 7.15 -17.47
C PRO A 48 2.17 5.65 -17.82
N LEU A 49 0.97 5.11 -17.96
CA LEU A 49 0.75 3.73 -18.40
C LEU A 49 0.02 3.77 -19.75
N TYR A 50 0.75 3.53 -20.83
CA TYR A 50 0.22 3.48 -22.20
C TYR A 50 0.20 2.03 -22.70
N ILE A 51 -0.93 1.63 -23.29
CA ILE A 51 -1.18 0.26 -23.75
C ILE A 51 -1.37 0.27 -25.26
N THR A 52 -0.67 -0.61 -25.96
CA THR A 52 -0.73 -0.78 -27.43
C THR A 52 -1.15 -2.19 -27.83
N ASP A 53 -2.08 -2.75 -27.08
CA ASP A 53 -2.64 -4.05 -27.40
C ASP A 53 -3.35 -4.06 -28.74
N ILE A 54 -3.26 -5.21 -29.41
CA ILE A 54 -4.14 -5.52 -30.53
C ILE A 54 -5.58 -5.48 -30.00
N PRO A 55 -6.51 -4.83 -30.70
CA PRO A 55 -7.91 -4.78 -30.29
C PRO A 55 -8.45 -6.17 -29.90
N ASN A 56 -9.14 -6.23 -28.76
CA ASN A 56 -9.70 -7.47 -28.16
C ASN A 56 -8.70 -8.54 -27.73
N LYS A 57 -7.38 -8.26 -27.72
CA LYS A 57 -6.37 -9.19 -27.18
C LYS A 57 -5.82 -8.81 -25.81
N TYR A 58 -6.29 -7.72 -25.21
CA TYR A 58 -5.78 -7.26 -23.91
C TYR A 58 -5.89 -8.34 -22.82
N ASN A 59 -4.86 -8.43 -21.98
CA ASN A 59 -4.82 -9.31 -20.82
C ASN A 59 -5.33 -8.55 -19.59
N LEU A 60 -6.58 -8.85 -19.18
CA LEU A 60 -7.21 -8.20 -18.03
C LEU A 60 -6.45 -8.44 -16.72
N ASP A 61 -5.95 -9.64 -16.48
CA ASP A 61 -5.25 -9.97 -15.24
C ASP A 61 -4.00 -9.11 -15.03
N VAL A 62 -3.32 -8.73 -16.12
CA VAL A 62 -2.18 -7.82 -16.07
C VAL A 62 -2.64 -6.39 -15.79
N LEU A 63 -3.68 -5.93 -16.48
CA LEU A 63 -4.16 -4.55 -16.38
C LEU A 63 -4.83 -4.25 -15.02
N GLU A 64 -5.60 -5.19 -14.49
CA GLU A 64 -6.28 -5.07 -13.20
C GLU A 64 -5.31 -4.99 -12.02
N LYS A 65 -4.08 -5.50 -12.17
CA LYS A 65 -2.99 -5.34 -11.19
C LYS A 65 -2.32 -3.96 -11.24
N CYS A 66 -2.54 -3.17 -12.29
CA CYS A 66 -2.00 -1.82 -12.44
C CYS A 66 -2.95 -0.72 -11.94
N ILE A 67 -4.23 -1.03 -11.78
CA ILE A 67 -5.27 -0.06 -11.44
C ILE A 67 -5.96 -0.41 -10.12
N VAL A 68 -6.67 0.56 -9.57
CA VAL A 68 -7.57 0.39 -8.44
C VAL A 68 -8.95 0.94 -8.81
N ASN A 69 -9.99 0.22 -8.40
CA ASN A 69 -11.37 0.70 -8.46
C ASN A 69 -11.66 1.56 -7.22
N ILE A 70 -12.38 2.66 -7.42
CA ILE A 70 -12.55 3.69 -6.39
C ILE A 70 -14.03 3.84 -6.09
N PRO A 71 -14.42 3.96 -4.81
CA PRO A 71 -15.76 4.40 -4.47
C PRO A 71 -16.12 5.74 -5.12
N THR A 72 -17.31 5.81 -5.72
CA THR A 72 -17.97 7.09 -6.06
C THR A 72 -19.40 7.08 -5.62
N TYR A 73 -19.85 8.17 -5.00
CA TYR A 73 -21.27 8.47 -4.88
C TYR A 73 -21.75 9.27 -6.07
N LYS A 74 -22.90 8.90 -6.61
CA LYS A 74 -23.64 9.71 -7.57
C LYS A 74 -24.60 10.60 -6.79
N THR A 75 -24.27 11.87 -6.64
CA THR A 75 -25.25 12.87 -6.20
C THR A 75 -26.22 13.13 -7.35
N TYR A 76 -27.45 12.61 -7.27
CA TYR A 76 -28.51 13.04 -8.16
C TYR A 76 -29.05 14.37 -7.63
N LYS A 77 -28.75 15.49 -8.30
CA LYS A 77 -29.54 16.72 -8.11
C LYS A 77 -30.94 16.42 -8.61
N SER A 78 -31.91 16.21 -7.72
CA SER A 78 -33.32 16.33 -8.09
C SER A 78 -33.53 17.76 -8.58
N SER A 79 -33.87 17.96 -9.85
CA SER A 79 -34.48 19.22 -10.26
C SER A 79 -35.75 19.38 -9.43
N LEU A 80 -35.73 20.26 -8.42
CA LEU A 80 -36.93 20.65 -7.71
C LEU A 80 -37.85 21.33 -8.72
N ASN A 81 -38.78 20.57 -9.28
CA ASN A 81 -40.06 21.13 -9.64
C ASN A 81 -40.97 20.96 -8.42
N SER A 82 -41.55 22.08 -8.03
CA SER A 82 -42.44 22.26 -6.90
C SER A 82 -43.54 21.20 -6.81
N SER A 83 -43.84 20.85 -5.56
CA SER A 83 -45.04 20.21 -5.03
C SER A 83 -44.97 18.70 -4.74
N CYS A 84 -44.96 18.45 -3.43
CA CYS A 84 -45.65 17.36 -2.74
C CYS A 84 -45.23 15.89 -2.96
N LYS A 85 -44.80 15.34 -1.81
CA LYS A 85 -45.03 14.01 -1.24
C LYS A 85 -43.83 13.07 -1.15
N THR A 86 -43.71 12.56 0.08
CA THR A 86 -42.89 11.48 0.59
C THR A 86 -42.71 10.34 -0.42
N SER A 87 -41.47 10.07 -0.80
CA SER A 87 -41.09 8.77 -1.34
C SER A 87 -39.62 8.50 -1.04
N SER A 88 -39.36 7.31 -0.48
CA SER A 88 -38.04 6.76 -0.21
C SER A 88 -37.22 6.72 -1.50
N SER A 89 -36.19 7.55 -1.60
CA SER A 89 -35.30 7.60 -2.77
C SER A 89 -34.45 6.34 -2.82
N SER A 90 -34.77 5.40 -3.71
CA SER A 90 -33.87 4.29 -4.03
C SER A 90 -32.78 4.77 -4.98
N THR A 91 -31.57 4.94 -4.45
CA THR A 91 -30.36 5.27 -5.22
C THR A 91 -29.93 4.06 -6.06
N LYS A 92 -29.99 4.15 -7.39
CA LYS A 92 -29.37 3.15 -8.28
C LYS A 92 -27.97 3.62 -8.69
N LEU A 93 -26.97 2.82 -8.31
CA LEU A 93 -25.55 3.11 -8.53
C LEU A 93 -25.17 3.04 -10.02
N SER A 94 -24.19 3.86 -10.41
CA SER A 94 -23.49 3.71 -11.69
C SER A 94 -22.91 2.30 -11.81
N THR A 95 -23.16 1.61 -12.92
CA THR A 95 -22.58 0.27 -13.15
C THR A 95 -21.06 0.28 -13.30
N LYS A 96 -20.43 1.46 -13.45
CA LYS A 96 -18.98 1.62 -13.62
C LYS A 96 -18.40 2.59 -12.59
N LEU A 97 -17.57 2.07 -11.68
CA LEU A 97 -16.77 2.83 -10.72
C LEU A 97 -15.57 3.44 -11.45
N PRO A 98 -15.11 4.66 -11.10
CA PRO A 98 -13.90 5.19 -11.70
C PRO A 98 -12.69 4.37 -11.26
N GLN A 99 -11.76 4.25 -12.21
CA GLN A 99 -10.49 3.56 -12.02
C GLN A 99 -9.36 4.60 -11.91
N ARG A 100 -8.32 4.28 -11.16
CA ARG A 100 -7.04 5.01 -11.17
C ARG A 100 -5.89 4.05 -11.33
N ILE A 101 -4.87 4.51 -12.05
CA ILE A 101 -3.59 3.81 -12.12
C ILE A 101 -2.85 4.02 -10.80
N LEU A 102 -2.40 2.93 -10.18
CA LEU A 102 -1.54 2.95 -9.01
C LEU A 102 -0.08 3.17 -9.44
N LYS A 103 0.24 4.37 -9.92
CA LYS A 103 1.61 4.73 -10.28
C LYS A 103 2.33 5.40 -9.12
N SER A 104 3.63 5.17 -9.02
CA SER A 104 4.46 5.81 -7.99
C SER A 104 4.49 7.33 -8.10
N GLU A 105 4.83 8.00 -7.00
CA GLU A 105 4.83 9.47 -6.91
C GLU A 105 5.95 10.11 -7.73
N ASN A 106 7.13 9.52 -7.64
CA ASN A 106 8.36 10.04 -8.24
C ASN A 106 8.79 9.18 -9.42
N PRO A 107 9.69 9.66 -10.29
CA PRO A 107 10.38 8.79 -11.23
C PRO A 107 11.16 7.69 -10.51
N ALA A 108 11.14 6.49 -11.06
CA ALA A 108 11.97 5.38 -10.59
C ALA A 108 13.47 5.74 -10.65
N LEU A 109 14.20 5.35 -9.62
CA LEU A 109 15.65 5.47 -9.54
C LEU A 109 16.29 4.07 -9.60
N PRO A 110 17.38 3.86 -10.34
CA PRO A 110 18.16 2.63 -10.19
C PRO A 110 18.73 2.54 -8.77
N SER A 111 18.92 1.33 -8.25
CA SER A 111 19.72 1.17 -7.03
C SER A 111 21.17 1.58 -7.28
N LEU A 112 21.93 1.87 -6.22
CA LEU A 112 23.35 2.21 -6.32
C LEU A 112 24.15 1.13 -7.05
N GLN A 113 23.82 -0.14 -6.82
CA GLN A 113 24.45 -1.28 -7.47
C GLN A 113 24.11 -1.39 -8.96
N SER A 114 23.02 -0.77 -9.40
CA SER A 114 22.51 -0.85 -10.77
C SER A 114 23.09 0.20 -11.71
N LEU A 115 23.88 1.14 -11.20
CA LEU A 115 24.48 2.19 -12.01
C LEU A 115 25.60 1.62 -12.91
N PHE A 116 25.55 1.98 -14.20
CA PHE A 116 26.57 1.64 -15.21
C PHE A 116 26.83 0.14 -15.43
N ARG A 117 25.86 -0.72 -15.11
CA ARG A 117 25.94 -2.16 -15.38
C ARG A 117 25.01 -2.59 -16.51
N ASP A 118 25.51 -3.47 -17.36
CA ASP A 118 24.70 -4.14 -18.38
C ASP A 118 24.14 -5.45 -17.81
N PHE A 119 22.92 -5.39 -17.28
CA PHE A 119 22.20 -6.53 -16.70
C PHE A 119 21.86 -7.63 -17.71
N THR A 120 22.03 -7.38 -19.02
CA THR A 120 21.93 -8.44 -20.02
C THR A 120 23.18 -9.30 -20.10
N LYS A 121 24.28 -8.91 -19.43
CA LYS A 121 25.58 -9.59 -19.47
C LYS A 121 26.08 -10.06 -18.11
N VAL A 122 25.50 -9.60 -17.01
CA VAL A 122 25.87 -9.99 -15.65
C VAL A 122 24.74 -10.75 -14.97
N ASP A 123 25.09 -11.64 -14.05
CA ASP A 123 24.16 -12.46 -13.30
C ASP A 123 23.75 -11.76 -11.99
N ASN A 124 23.21 -10.54 -12.14
CA ASN A 124 22.56 -9.76 -11.09
C ASN A 124 21.17 -9.33 -11.57
N LEU A 125 20.29 -9.01 -10.62
CA LEU A 125 18.98 -8.48 -10.90
C LEU A 125 19.08 -6.97 -11.13
N LEU A 126 18.41 -6.49 -12.18
CA LEU A 126 18.21 -5.06 -12.36
C LEU A 126 17.30 -4.55 -11.24
N GLN A 127 17.77 -3.61 -10.44
CA GLN A 127 17.04 -3.10 -9.28
C GLN A 127 16.53 -1.69 -9.55
N ILE A 128 15.25 -1.46 -9.29
CA ILE A 128 14.59 -0.17 -9.50
C ILE A 128 13.77 0.19 -8.28
N CYS A 129 14.05 1.36 -7.74
CA CYS A 129 13.51 1.84 -6.48
C CYS A 129 12.54 3.01 -6.73
N ASN A 130 11.50 3.07 -5.92
CA ASN A 130 10.61 4.21 -5.83
C ASN A 130 10.00 4.32 -4.42
N ARG A 131 9.17 5.34 -4.21
CA ARG A 131 8.45 5.57 -2.96
C ARG A 131 7.01 6.01 -3.18
N ASN A 132 6.16 5.62 -2.23
CA ASN A 132 4.80 6.08 -2.05
C ASN A 132 4.65 6.48 -0.58
N ASN A 133 4.55 7.78 -0.29
CA ASN A 133 4.58 8.27 1.09
C ASN A 133 5.82 7.72 1.85
N LYS A 134 5.60 7.07 3.01
CA LYS A 134 6.64 6.45 3.84
C LYS A 134 7.06 5.06 3.36
N ILE A 135 6.33 4.44 2.43
CA ILE A 135 6.56 3.08 1.94
C ILE A 135 7.48 3.14 0.71
N LYS A 136 8.50 2.28 0.65
CA LYS A 136 9.36 2.12 -0.54
C LYS A 136 8.93 0.91 -1.35
N VAL A 137 9.22 0.96 -2.64
CA VAL A 137 8.98 -0.13 -3.57
C VAL A 137 10.27 -0.39 -4.31
N LEU A 138 10.74 -1.64 -4.23
CA LEU A 138 11.92 -2.14 -4.92
C LEU A 138 11.46 -3.21 -5.89
N GLY A 139 11.67 -2.99 -7.18
CA GLY A 139 11.50 -4.04 -8.18
C GLY A 139 12.85 -4.65 -8.55
N LEU A 140 12.84 -5.96 -8.77
CA LEU A 140 14.00 -6.78 -9.05
C LEU A 140 13.72 -7.58 -10.32
N TRP A 141 14.45 -7.31 -11.40
CA TRP A 141 14.20 -7.89 -12.72
C TRP A 141 15.34 -8.80 -13.15
N ASN A 142 15.00 -10.02 -13.55
CA ASN A 142 15.93 -10.94 -14.17
C ASN A 142 15.99 -10.70 -15.68
N CYS A 143 17.09 -10.10 -16.13
CA CYS A 143 17.36 -9.82 -17.55
C CYS A 143 18.10 -10.98 -18.25
N ARG A 144 18.22 -12.14 -17.60
CA ARG A 144 18.95 -13.32 -18.06
C ARG A 144 18.00 -14.49 -18.38
N PRO A 145 18.38 -15.40 -19.30
CA PRO A 145 17.56 -16.53 -19.71
C PRO A 145 17.65 -17.73 -18.74
N HIS A 146 18.22 -17.55 -17.54
CA HIS A 146 18.37 -18.59 -16.51
C HIS A 146 17.97 -18.06 -15.12
N ILE A 147 17.79 -18.96 -14.17
CA ILE A 147 17.47 -18.62 -12.78
C ILE A 147 18.65 -17.87 -12.16
N LEU A 148 18.37 -16.74 -11.51
CA LEU A 148 19.36 -15.98 -10.76
C LEU A 148 19.09 -16.07 -9.26
N LEU A 149 20.16 -16.30 -8.50
CA LEU A 149 20.23 -16.05 -7.07
C LEU A 149 21.02 -14.75 -6.89
N ASP A 150 20.41 -13.74 -6.31
CA ASP A 150 21.05 -12.44 -6.08
C ASP A 150 20.84 -11.98 -4.63
N LEU A 151 21.65 -11.01 -4.21
CA LEU A 151 21.60 -10.38 -2.89
C LEU A 151 21.31 -8.90 -3.07
N PHE A 152 20.44 -8.34 -2.22
CA PHE A 152 20.25 -6.90 -2.14
C PHE A 152 20.30 -6.40 -0.71
N TYR A 153 20.72 -5.16 -0.53
CA TYR A 153 20.78 -4.50 0.77
C TYR A 153 19.71 -3.42 0.85
N LEU A 154 19.12 -3.23 2.03
CA LEU A 154 18.21 -2.10 2.24
C LEU A 154 18.93 -0.75 2.11
N THR A 155 20.24 -0.69 2.42
CA THR A 155 21.04 0.53 2.19
C THR A 155 21.08 0.97 0.73
N ASP A 156 20.83 0.07 -0.23
CA ASP A 156 20.82 0.40 -1.66
C ASP A 156 19.49 1.03 -2.12
N VAL A 157 18.45 0.99 -1.27
CA VAL A 157 17.14 1.56 -1.56
C VAL A 157 17.11 3.02 -1.13
N TYR A 158 17.02 3.90 -2.13
CA TYR A 158 17.08 5.35 -1.93
C TYR A 158 15.99 5.89 -0.98
N GLY A 159 16.42 6.75 -0.06
CA GLY A 159 15.53 7.51 0.82
C GLY A 159 14.85 6.67 1.91
N LEU A 160 15.39 5.48 2.22
CA LEU A 160 15.12 4.84 3.50
C LEU A 160 15.77 5.66 4.60
N GLU A 161 15.01 5.91 5.65
CA GLU A 161 15.51 6.63 6.82
C GLU A 161 16.44 5.68 7.57
N THR A 162 17.74 5.92 7.41
CA THR A 162 18.80 5.36 8.26
C THR A 162 19.07 6.37 9.36
N ASN A 163 18.96 5.95 10.62
CA ASN A 163 19.23 6.78 11.78
C ASN A 163 20.49 7.64 11.58
N ASN A 164 20.29 8.95 11.54
CA ASN A 164 21.29 9.96 11.86
C ASN A 164 20.51 11.21 12.28
N ILE A 165 19.82 11.13 13.41
CA ILE A 165 19.41 12.34 14.12
C ILE A 165 20.67 12.81 14.86
N VAL A 166 21.46 13.66 14.21
CA VAL A 166 22.42 14.50 14.93
C VAL A 166 21.62 15.66 15.48
N ASP A 167 20.98 15.47 16.62
CA ASP A 167 20.51 16.61 17.40
C ASP A 167 21.69 17.19 18.17
N LYS A 168 22.14 18.36 17.72
CA LYS A 168 22.95 19.27 18.54
C LYS A 168 22.06 19.81 19.66
N GLY A 169 21.91 19.06 20.75
CA GLY A 169 21.27 19.61 21.94
C GLY A 169 20.82 18.57 22.95
N ASN A 170 21.58 18.49 24.04
CA ASN A 170 21.22 17.95 25.36
C ASN A 170 21.16 16.42 25.54
N ASN A 171 22.30 15.90 25.99
CA ASN A 171 22.49 14.82 26.96
C ASN A 171 21.21 14.18 27.54
N GLN A 172 20.67 13.19 26.86
CA GLN A 172 20.18 11.96 27.48
C GLN A 172 20.64 10.78 26.62
N ASN A 173 20.95 9.65 27.25
CA ASN A 173 21.44 8.44 26.60
C ASN A 173 20.39 7.86 25.64
N HIS A 174 20.33 8.39 24.42
CA HIS A 174 19.48 7.87 23.36
C HIS A 174 20.14 6.61 22.79
N LYS A 175 19.56 5.44 23.08
CA LYS A 175 19.85 4.24 22.29
C LYS A 175 19.43 4.53 20.87
N ASP A 176 20.34 4.36 19.91
CA ASP A 176 20.05 4.37 18.49
C ASP A 176 18.85 3.44 18.20
N PHE A 177 17.66 3.98 18.00
CA PHE A 177 16.47 3.18 17.72
C PHE A 177 16.55 2.69 16.28
N ILE A 178 17.05 1.48 16.03
CA ILE A 178 17.11 0.91 14.68
C ILE A 178 15.69 0.78 14.14
N ARG A 179 15.37 1.54 13.10
CA ARG A 179 14.06 1.45 12.46
C ARG A 179 13.94 0.11 11.73
N GLU A 180 13.06 -0.75 12.23
CA GLU A 180 12.72 -2.01 11.57
C GLU A 180 11.79 -1.76 10.37
N TYR A 181 11.94 -2.59 9.34
CA TYR A 181 11.09 -2.58 8.16
C TYR A 181 10.50 -3.96 7.92
N ALA A 182 9.23 -4.01 7.52
CA ALA A 182 8.63 -5.20 6.95
C ALA A 182 8.77 -5.18 5.43
N LEU A 183 9.16 -6.31 4.85
CA LEU A 183 9.26 -6.53 3.42
C LEU A 183 8.15 -7.47 2.98
N TYR A 184 7.36 -7.10 1.98
CA TYR A 184 6.42 -7.98 1.31
C TYR A 184 6.89 -8.32 -0.09
N PHE A 185 7.00 -9.61 -0.39
CA PHE A 185 7.39 -10.14 -1.70
C PHE A 185 6.14 -10.49 -2.50
N PHE A 186 5.87 -9.74 -3.57
CA PHE A 186 4.62 -9.79 -4.34
C PHE A 186 4.35 -11.17 -4.98
N LYS A 187 5.33 -11.76 -5.66
CA LYS A 187 5.17 -13.07 -6.33
C LYS A 187 5.10 -14.21 -5.32
N ASN A 188 5.91 -14.16 -4.26
CA ASN A 188 5.96 -15.19 -3.22
C ASN A 188 4.84 -15.09 -2.17
N LYS A 189 4.13 -13.94 -2.12
CA LYS A 189 3.08 -13.62 -1.14
C LYS A 189 3.50 -13.86 0.31
N ARG A 190 4.71 -13.42 0.69
CA ARG A 190 5.26 -13.58 2.05
C ARG A 190 5.79 -12.26 2.59
N ALA A 191 5.71 -12.09 3.90
CA ALA A 191 6.36 -10.99 4.59
C ALA A 191 7.64 -11.44 5.30
N LEU A 192 8.59 -10.53 5.48
CA LEU A 192 9.83 -10.73 6.22
C LEU A 192 10.12 -9.48 7.05
N LEU A 193 10.41 -9.66 8.34
CA LEU A 193 10.94 -8.58 9.18
C LEU A 193 12.43 -8.42 8.94
N VAL A 194 12.88 -7.18 8.78
CA VAL A 194 14.29 -6.83 8.70
C VAL A 194 14.61 -5.85 9.80
N ASN A 195 15.49 -6.27 10.71
CA ASN A 195 15.95 -5.53 11.88
C ASN A 195 17.37 -4.96 11.71
N SER A 196 18.06 -5.29 10.61
CA SER A 196 19.40 -4.81 10.28
C SER A 196 19.45 -4.34 8.83
N MET A 197 19.85 -3.09 8.63
CA MET A 197 20.04 -2.53 7.29
C MET A 197 21.29 -3.07 6.60
N LYS A 198 22.22 -3.68 7.36
CA LYS A 198 23.53 -4.14 6.88
C LYS A 198 23.51 -5.58 6.37
N GLU A 199 22.50 -6.36 6.76
CA GLU A 199 22.42 -7.76 6.35
C GLU A 199 21.82 -7.87 4.94
N PRO A 200 22.46 -8.64 4.04
CA PRO A 200 21.92 -8.85 2.70
C PRO A 200 20.70 -9.75 2.76
N ILE A 201 19.77 -9.50 1.84
CA ILE A 201 18.58 -10.33 1.66
C ILE A 201 18.75 -11.12 0.36
N SER A 202 18.74 -12.44 0.48
CA SER A 202 18.83 -13.33 -0.68
C SER A 202 17.49 -13.51 -1.37
N ILE A 203 17.51 -13.52 -2.69
CA ILE A 203 16.33 -13.75 -3.51
C ILE A 203 16.66 -14.60 -4.75
N ILE A 204 15.72 -15.47 -5.12
CA ILE A 204 15.77 -16.24 -6.35
C ILE A 204 14.70 -15.72 -7.30
N VAL A 205 15.07 -15.37 -8.52
CA VAL A 205 14.14 -14.95 -9.58
C VAL A 205 14.38 -15.80 -10.82
N ARG A 206 13.29 -16.37 -11.37
CA ARG A 206 13.37 -17.21 -12.58
C ARG A 206 13.79 -16.39 -13.80
N ALA A 207 14.23 -17.11 -14.84
CA ALA A 207 14.59 -16.53 -16.12
C ALA A 207 13.48 -15.61 -16.64
N GLU A 208 13.86 -14.41 -17.10
CA GLU A 208 12.93 -13.42 -17.67
C GLU A 208 11.72 -13.06 -16.77
N GLU A 209 11.83 -13.26 -15.46
CA GLU A 209 10.82 -12.90 -14.46
C GLU A 209 11.27 -11.71 -13.58
N PHE A 210 10.40 -11.32 -12.66
CA PHE A 210 10.64 -10.23 -11.72
C PHE A 210 10.04 -10.54 -10.34
N GLU A 211 10.50 -9.80 -9.33
CA GLU A 211 9.87 -9.68 -8.03
C GLU A 211 9.64 -8.20 -7.69
N ILE A 212 8.57 -7.89 -6.96
CA ILE A 212 8.36 -6.58 -6.34
C ILE A 212 8.38 -6.75 -4.84
N VAL A 213 9.22 -5.97 -4.18
CA VAL A 213 9.36 -5.90 -2.74
C VAL A 213 8.79 -4.57 -2.25
N THR A 214 7.71 -4.64 -1.49
CA THR A 214 7.16 -3.48 -0.76
C THR A 214 7.85 -3.40 0.59
N ILE A 215 8.51 -2.28 0.88
CA ILE A 215 9.30 -2.06 2.11
C ILE A 215 8.56 -1.01 2.93
N SER A 216 7.94 -1.45 4.02
CA SER A 216 7.09 -0.61 4.87
C SER A 216 7.68 -0.48 6.28
N PRO A 217 7.76 0.72 6.86
CA PRO A 217 8.26 0.89 8.23
C PRO A 217 7.32 0.21 9.23
N ILE A 218 7.90 -0.38 10.28
CA ILE A 218 7.11 -0.96 11.38
C ILE A 218 6.57 0.15 12.28
N ASP A 219 5.27 0.11 12.53
CA ASP A 219 4.61 0.83 13.61
C ASP A 219 4.54 -0.07 14.86
N TYR A 220 4.73 0.53 16.03
CA TYR A 220 4.69 -0.16 17.32
C TYR A 220 3.57 0.36 18.21
N SER A 221 2.91 -0.57 18.91
CA SER A 221 2.04 -0.23 20.03
C SER A 221 2.22 -1.22 21.16
N THR A 222 2.17 -0.71 22.39
CA THR A 222 2.28 -1.52 23.59
C THR A 222 0.90 -1.67 24.21
N GLY A 223 0.61 -2.86 24.75
CA GLY A 223 -0.64 -3.15 25.43
C GLY A 223 -0.39 -4.01 26.66
N LYS A 224 -1.46 -4.27 27.42
CA LYS A 224 -1.42 -5.12 28.62
C LYS A 224 -2.54 -6.16 28.57
N SER A 225 -2.17 -7.42 28.76
CA SER A 225 -3.08 -8.57 28.85
C SER A 225 -2.68 -9.44 30.05
N TYR A 226 -3.64 -9.88 30.88
CA TYR A 226 -3.39 -10.72 32.07
C TYR A 226 -2.16 -10.30 32.92
N ASN A 227 -1.97 -9.00 33.15
CA ASN A 227 -0.82 -8.41 33.85
C ASN A 227 0.57 -8.51 33.18
N ARG A 228 0.65 -8.98 31.93
CA ARG A 228 1.86 -8.92 31.09
C ARG A 228 1.74 -7.83 30.03
N TYR A 229 2.86 -7.17 29.77
CA TYR A 229 2.98 -6.22 28.67
C TYR A 229 3.40 -6.96 27.40
N PHE A 230 2.79 -6.58 26.28
CA PHE A 230 3.14 -7.06 24.96
C PHE A 230 3.35 -5.88 24.02
N THR A 231 4.10 -6.13 22.95
CA THR A 231 4.30 -5.15 21.86
C THR A 231 3.76 -5.74 20.58
N ILE A 232 2.94 -4.97 19.86
CA ILE A 232 2.49 -5.32 18.51
C ILE A 232 3.34 -4.55 17.51
N LYS A 233 3.80 -5.29 16.49
CA LYS A 233 4.48 -4.77 15.31
C LYS A 233 3.54 -4.91 14.12
N ILE A 234 3.25 -3.80 13.46
CA ILE A 234 2.40 -3.79 12.28
C ILE A 234 2.98 -2.88 11.20
N ALA A 235 2.84 -3.27 9.94
CA ALA A 235 3.16 -2.39 8.82
C ALA A 235 2.18 -2.63 7.66
N SER A 236 1.68 -1.54 7.07
CA SER A 236 0.78 -1.60 5.92
C SER A 236 1.56 -1.82 4.62
N PHE A 237 1.16 -2.79 3.81
CA PHE A 237 1.70 -3.00 2.45
C PHE A 237 0.81 -2.40 1.35
N GLY A 238 -0.42 -2.01 1.69
CA GLY A 238 -1.43 -1.56 0.72
C GLY A 238 -2.15 -2.73 0.05
N LEU A 239 -2.53 -2.54 -1.22
CA LEU A 239 -3.27 -3.55 -1.98
C LEU A 239 -2.32 -4.59 -2.58
N ILE A 240 -2.12 -5.70 -1.88
CA ILE A 240 -1.13 -6.74 -2.20
C ILE A 240 -1.47 -7.56 -3.46
N ASP A 241 -2.68 -7.40 -4.00
CA ASP A 241 -3.08 -7.91 -5.31
C ASP A 241 -2.64 -7.00 -6.48
N LYS A 242 -2.03 -5.84 -6.21
CA LYS A 242 -1.59 -4.86 -7.22
C LYS A 242 -0.07 -4.77 -7.27
N TYR A 243 0.50 -4.53 -8.46
CA TYR A 243 1.97 -4.40 -8.61
C TYR A 243 2.55 -3.26 -7.77
N ASN A 244 1.80 -2.16 -7.63
CA ASN A 244 2.20 -1.02 -6.82
C ASN A 244 1.13 -0.72 -5.75
N GLY A 245 0.74 -1.77 -5.02
CA GLY A 245 -0.29 -1.73 -4.00
C GLY A 245 -0.11 -0.67 -2.92
N SER A 246 1.14 -0.38 -2.56
CA SER A 246 1.47 0.63 -1.54
C SER A 246 1.03 2.03 -1.92
N LYS A 247 0.83 2.34 -3.22
CA LYS A 247 0.30 3.64 -3.64
C LYS A 247 -1.14 3.87 -3.20
N ALA A 248 -1.88 2.80 -2.92
CA ALA A 248 -3.23 2.91 -2.41
C ALA A 248 -3.27 3.43 -0.96
N VAL A 249 -2.19 3.29 -0.20
CA VAL A 249 -2.10 3.72 1.20
C VAL A 249 -1.95 5.23 1.30
N ILE A 250 -2.92 5.88 1.93
CA ILE A 250 -2.92 7.32 2.21
C ILE A 250 -2.30 7.56 3.60
N LEU A 251 -2.79 6.80 4.59
CA LEU A 251 -2.43 6.92 5.99
C LEU A 251 -2.53 5.55 6.67
N SER A 252 -1.66 5.30 7.64
CA SER A 252 -1.77 4.15 8.53
C SER A 252 -1.23 4.54 9.92
N GLU A 253 -1.98 4.22 10.98
CA GLU A 253 -1.64 4.62 12.36
C GLU A 253 -2.41 3.78 13.40
N PHE A 254 -1.86 3.68 14.61
CA PHE A 254 -2.62 3.14 15.75
C PHE A 254 -3.66 4.15 16.24
N ILE A 255 -4.78 3.63 16.74
CA ILE A 255 -5.83 4.42 17.35
C ILE A 255 -5.73 4.26 18.87
N SER A 256 -5.58 5.36 19.60
CA SER A 256 -5.71 5.36 21.06
C SER A 256 -7.18 5.52 21.46
N GLU A 257 -7.67 4.71 22.40
CA GLU A 257 -9.01 4.86 22.99
C GLU A 257 -9.14 6.11 23.89
N SER A 258 -8.04 6.79 24.23
CA SER A 258 -8.08 7.98 25.09
C SER A 258 -8.30 9.28 24.30
N VAL A 259 -9.56 9.63 24.05
CA VAL A 259 -9.94 11.03 23.84
C VAL A 259 -9.79 11.78 25.16
N ARG A 260 -8.56 12.23 25.45
CA ARG A 260 -8.30 13.46 26.22
C ARG A 260 -7.04 14.10 25.65
N GLN A 261 -7.22 15.30 25.12
CA GLN A 261 -6.14 16.21 24.75
C GLN A 261 -5.05 16.19 25.83
N THR A 262 -3.86 15.71 25.47
CA THR A 262 -2.62 16.31 25.96
C THR A 262 -1.63 16.29 24.79
N ASN A 263 -1.30 17.49 24.34
CA ASN A 263 -0.19 17.73 23.43
C ASN A 263 1.09 17.37 24.18
N SER A 264 1.60 16.16 23.98
CA SER A 264 3.02 15.85 24.19
C SER A 264 3.39 14.71 23.26
N PHE A 265 3.90 15.08 22.08
CA PHE A 265 4.67 14.20 21.22
C PHE A 265 5.93 13.78 21.98
N ASN A 266 5.99 12.55 22.46
CA ASN A 266 7.26 11.96 22.89
C ASN A 266 7.92 11.31 21.67
N GLU A 267 9.19 11.64 21.43
CA GLU A 267 10.03 11.30 20.26
C GLU A 267 10.39 9.81 20.11
N SER A 268 9.54 8.89 20.58
CA SER A 268 9.75 7.44 20.45
C SER A 268 8.72 6.72 19.57
N GLY A 269 7.72 7.41 19.01
CA GLY A 269 6.78 6.82 18.04
C GLY A 269 5.91 5.66 18.57
N VAL A 270 6.03 5.30 19.86
CA VAL A 270 5.20 4.29 20.52
C VAL A 270 3.96 4.97 21.07
N ILE A 271 2.79 4.63 20.52
CA ILE A 271 1.51 5.02 21.11
C ILE A 271 1.22 4.03 22.24
N SER A 272 1.29 4.51 23.48
CA SER A 272 0.77 3.79 24.66
C SER A 272 -0.75 3.86 24.63
N ALA A 273 -1.40 2.91 23.96
CA ALA A 273 -2.84 2.77 24.08
C ALA A 273 -3.11 2.05 25.42
N GLU A 274 -3.71 2.74 26.39
CA GLU A 274 -4.20 2.12 27.63
C GLU A 274 -5.41 1.22 27.31
N ASN A 275 -5.22 0.14 26.57
CA ASN A 275 -6.29 -0.77 26.22
C ASN A 275 -6.44 -1.83 27.32
N ARG A 276 -7.61 -1.84 27.95
CA ARG A 276 -8.00 -2.91 28.88
C ARG A 276 -8.30 -4.16 28.04
N GLN A 277 -7.73 -5.32 28.42
CA GLN A 277 -8.04 -6.66 27.87
C GLN A 277 -7.33 -7.08 26.56
N GLY A 278 -6.09 -6.63 26.30
CA GLY A 278 -5.29 -7.21 25.20
C GLY A 278 -5.78 -6.90 23.78
N ARG A 279 -6.57 -5.84 23.59
CA ARG A 279 -7.05 -5.41 22.26
C ARG A 279 -6.24 -4.23 21.76
N ILE A 280 -5.92 -4.16 20.48
CA ILE A 280 -5.23 -3.04 19.84
C ILE A 280 -5.96 -2.67 18.55
N PHE A 281 -6.09 -1.37 18.28
CA PHE A 281 -6.76 -0.87 17.10
C PHE A 281 -5.79 -0.16 16.15
N TYR A 282 -5.89 -0.47 14.86
CA TYR A 282 -5.07 0.12 13.82
C TYR A 282 -5.94 0.63 12.67
N LYS A 283 -5.73 1.86 12.23
CA LYS A 283 -6.47 2.52 11.15
C LYS A 283 -5.63 2.58 9.90
N VAL A 284 -6.24 2.31 8.75
CA VAL A 284 -5.62 2.47 7.43
C VAL A 284 -6.60 3.17 6.49
N GLN A 285 -6.15 4.22 5.82
CA GLN A 285 -6.93 4.90 4.78
C GLN A 285 -6.40 4.52 3.40
N LEU A 286 -7.31 4.08 2.51
CA LEU A 286 -6.99 3.65 1.16
C LEU A 286 -7.73 4.47 0.10
N VAL A 287 -7.16 4.59 -1.10
CA VAL A 287 -7.78 5.25 -2.27
C VAL A 287 -8.83 4.35 -2.95
N GLY A 288 -8.88 3.06 -2.64
CA GLY A 288 -9.82 2.12 -3.24
C GLY A 288 -9.80 0.75 -2.57
N TYR A 289 -10.32 -0.26 -3.25
CA TYR A 289 -10.51 -1.62 -2.70
C TYR A 289 -9.79 -2.71 -3.51
N GLY A 290 -9.61 -3.88 -2.89
CA GLY A 290 -8.79 -5.00 -3.33
C GLY A 290 -8.38 -5.88 -2.15
N GLU A 291 -7.32 -6.67 -2.29
CA GLU A 291 -6.76 -7.45 -1.18
C GLU A 291 -5.74 -6.57 -0.44
N CYS A 292 -6.07 -6.09 0.75
CA CYS A 292 -5.18 -5.27 1.57
C CYS A 292 -4.32 -6.13 2.50
N GLY A 293 -3.00 -5.91 2.50
CA GLY A 293 -2.05 -6.71 3.26
C GLY A 293 -1.30 -5.92 4.33
N PHE A 294 -0.99 -6.61 5.43
CA PHE A 294 -0.25 -6.09 6.58
C PHE A 294 0.79 -7.10 7.06
N TYR A 295 1.97 -6.63 7.42
CA TYR A 295 2.83 -7.37 8.33
C TYR A 295 2.20 -7.31 9.72
N LEU A 296 2.16 -8.43 10.43
CA LEU A 296 1.66 -8.46 11.79
C LEU A 296 2.42 -9.49 12.63
N ASP A 297 2.99 -9.02 13.74
CA ASP A 297 3.66 -9.86 14.73
C ASP A 297 3.52 -9.29 16.15
N SER A 298 3.81 -10.11 17.15
CA SER A 298 3.76 -9.72 18.56
C SER A 298 4.98 -10.22 19.33
N ASP A 299 5.58 -9.32 20.09
CA ASP A 299 6.57 -9.67 21.11
C ASP A 299 5.86 -9.83 22.47
N ASN A 300 6.19 -10.90 23.20
CA ASN A 300 5.67 -11.19 24.55
C ASN A 300 4.14 -11.34 24.63
N GLY A 301 3.47 -11.62 23.52
CA GLY A 301 2.04 -11.90 23.45
C GLY A 301 1.71 -12.83 22.29
N ARG A 302 0.58 -13.53 22.36
CA ARG A 302 0.09 -14.37 21.25
C ARG A 302 -1.11 -13.69 20.60
N ILE A 303 -1.03 -13.46 19.30
CA ILE A 303 -2.17 -12.98 18.52
C ILE A 303 -3.21 -14.11 18.42
N CYS A 304 -4.34 -13.93 19.08
CA CYS A 304 -5.42 -14.92 19.15
C CYS A 304 -6.60 -14.58 18.24
N GLY A 305 -6.71 -13.34 17.76
CA GLY A 305 -7.76 -12.94 16.83
C GLY A 305 -7.46 -11.65 16.09
N THR A 306 -7.90 -11.58 14.84
CA THR A 306 -7.88 -10.37 14.02
C THR A 306 -9.28 -10.15 13.44
N LYS A 307 -9.78 -8.93 13.56
CA LYS A 307 -11.03 -8.49 12.94
C LYS A 307 -10.78 -7.21 12.16
N ALA A 308 -11.57 -7.02 11.12
CA ALA A 308 -11.48 -5.83 10.29
C ALA A 308 -12.87 -5.25 10.07
N TYR A 309 -12.95 -3.92 10.09
CA TYR A 309 -14.20 -3.18 9.99
C TYR A 309 -14.08 -2.10 8.93
N LEU A 310 -15.16 -1.93 8.18
CA LEU A 310 -15.39 -0.79 7.30
C LEU A 310 -16.61 -0.04 7.84
N GLY A 311 -16.38 1.16 8.38
CA GLY A 311 -17.39 1.84 9.20
C GLY A 311 -17.79 0.99 10.40
N SER A 312 -19.06 0.55 10.47
CA SER A 312 -19.51 -0.39 11.50
C SER A 312 -19.68 -1.83 11.00
N LYS A 313 -19.34 -2.11 9.75
CA LYS A 313 -19.52 -3.43 9.13
C LYS A 313 -18.30 -4.29 9.44
N LEU A 314 -18.51 -5.46 10.04
CA LEU A 314 -17.47 -6.48 10.20
C LEU A 314 -17.22 -7.18 8.85
N LEU A 315 -15.96 -7.22 8.42
CA LEU A 315 -15.53 -7.88 7.21
C LEU A 315 -15.33 -9.38 7.46
N LYS A 316 -15.71 -10.20 6.48
CA LYS A 316 -15.59 -11.66 6.57
C LYS A 316 -14.25 -12.18 6.04
N ASN A 317 -13.66 -11.48 5.07
CA ASN A 317 -12.50 -11.95 4.33
C ASN A 317 -11.18 -11.54 5.02
N VAL A 318 -11.01 -11.89 6.29
CA VAL A 318 -9.81 -11.62 7.09
C VAL A 318 -9.03 -12.91 7.29
N LYS A 319 -7.76 -12.94 6.85
CA LYS A 319 -6.89 -14.12 6.94
C LYS A 319 -5.53 -13.73 7.50
N TYR A 320 -5.12 -14.35 8.59
CA TYR A 320 -3.78 -14.20 9.14
C TYR A 320 -2.97 -15.49 8.93
N ASP A 321 -1.91 -15.39 8.14
CA ASP A 321 -0.94 -16.47 7.92
C ASP A 321 0.27 -16.21 8.85
N ILE A 322 0.37 -17.01 9.91
CA ILE A 322 1.39 -16.83 10.95
C ILE A 322 2.80 -17.14 10.46
N ASP A 323 2.94 -18.10 9.55
CA ASP A 323 4.25 -18.52 9.01
C ASP A 323 4.79 -17.44 8.07
N LYS A 324 3.89 -16.79 7.31
CA LYS A 324 4.24 -15.68 6.43
C LYS A 324 4.19 -14.32 7.12
N LYS A 325 3.78 -14.26 8.39
CA LYS A 325 3.54 -13.04 9.17
C LYS A 325 2.69 -12.01 8.40
N LEU A 326 1.70 -12.50 7.65
CA LEU A 326 0.91 -11.71 6.71
C LEU A 326 -0.58 -11.77 7.09
N LEU A 327 -1.14 -10.62 7.41
CA LEU A 327 -2.59 -10.41 7.53
C LEU A 327 -3.12 -9.86 6.21
N SER A 328 -3.99 -10.62 5.54
CA SER A 328 -4.67 -10.24 4.30
C SER A 328 -6.16 -9.99 4.55
N ILE A 329 -6.69 -8.91 3.97
CA ILE A 329 -8.09 -8.50 4.12
C ILE A 329 -8.67 -8.22 2.73
N GLY A 330 -9.64 -9.01 2.32
CA GLY A 330 -10.39 -8.77 1.08
C GLY A 330 -11.40 -7.64 1.28
N LEU A 331 -11.30 -6.60 0.44
CA LEU A 331 -12.26 -5.50 0.38
C LEU A 331 -13.01 -5.61 -0.95
N ASP A 332 -14.25 -6.08 -0.90
CA ASP A 332 -15.07 -6.26 -2.10
C ASP A 332 -15.89 -5.00 -2.40
N LYS A 333 -16.33 -4.86 -3.66
CA LYS A 333 -17.17 -3.75 -4.10
C LYS A 333 -18.42 -3.57 -3.22
N GLU A 334 -19.06 -4.67 -2.83
CA GLU A 334 -20.25 -4.67 -1.98
C GLU A 334 -19.98 -4.14 -0.55
N ASP A 335 -18.76 -4.32 -0.05
CA ASP A 335 -18.38 -3.76 1.25
C ASP A 335 -18.38 -2.23 1.20
N ILE A 336 -17.80 -1.69 0.12
CA ILE A 336 -17.67 -0.25 -0.10
C ILE A 336 -19.02 0.43 -0.35
N GLU A 337 -19.92 -0.20 -1.11
CA GLU A 337 -21.25 0.36 -1.41
C GLU A 337 -22.11 0.53 -0.15
N ASN A 338 -22.03 -0.42 0.78
CA ASN A 338 -22.81 -0.39 2.02
C ASN A 338 -22.27 0.61 3.05
N ASP A 339 -20.95 0.82 3.09
CA ASP A 339 -20.35 1.86 3.92
C ASP A 339 -20.81 3.26 3.46
N GLY A 340 -20.88 3.43 2.14
CA GLY A 340 -21.13 4.72 1.56
C GLY A 340 -22.51 5.33 1.69
N GLN A 341 -23.54 4.49 1.81
CA GLN A 341 -24.89 4.97 2.12
C GLN A 341 -24.96 5.69 3.49
N ARG A 342 -24.00 5.47 4.39
CA ARG A 342 -23.93 6.15 5.69
C ARG A 342 -23.16 7.46 5.65
N THR A 343 -22.20 7.59 4.74
CA THR A 343 -21.30 8.75 4.63
C THR A 343 -21.89 9.88 3.77
N GLU A 344 -22.89 9.60 2.92
CA GLU A 344 -23.63 10.59 2.13
C GLU A 344 -24.27 11.71 2.98
N PHE A 345 -24.55 11.48 4.27
CA PHE A 345 -25.09 12.52 5.16
C PHE A 345 -24.08 13.62 5.54
N ARG A 346 -22.78 13.48 5.21
CA ARG A 346 -21.73 14.38 5.75
C ARG A 346 -20.89 15.18 4.76
N MET A 347 -21.01 15.04 3.44
CA MET A 347 -20.12 15.79 2.53
C MET A 347 -20.82 16.45 1.33
N LEU A 348 -20.59 17.76 1.22
CA LEU A 348 -21.01 18.67 0.15
C LEU A 348 -19.87 19.06 -0.81
N ASN A 349 -18.70 18.43 -0.73
CA ASN A 349 -17.54 18.77 -1.58
C ASN A 349 -17.03 17.53 -2.34
N HIS A 350 -16.56 17.77 -3.57
CA HIS A 350 -16.14 16.81 -4.61
C HIS A 350 -14.90 15.94 -4.26
N ASP A 351 -14.60 15.71 -2.99
CA ASP A 351 -13.43 14.94 -2.58
C ASP A 351 -13.63 13.44 -2.84
N MET A 352 -12.63 12.81 -3.47
CA MET A 352 -12.61 11.37 -3.67
C MET A 352 -12.75 10.64 -2.33
N LEU A 353 -13.68 9.69 -2.28
CA LEU A 353 -13.93 8.90 -1.09
C LEU A 353 -12.73 8.04 -0.75
N LYS A 354 -12.35 8.09 0.52
CA LYS A 354 -11.29 7.26 1.10
C LYS A 354 -11.96 6.06 1.77
N VAL A 355 -11.40 4.88 1.57
CA VAL A 355 -11.80 3.67 2.29
C VAL A 355 -11.09 3.67 3.64
N GLU A 356 -11.84 3.75 4.73
CA GLU A 356 -11.28 3.72 6.09
C GLU A 356 -11.40 2.32 6.69
N LEU A 357 -10.31 1.57 6.70
CA LEU A 357 -10.22 0.24 7.26
C LEU A 357 -9.75 0.31 8.72
N PHE A 358 -10.50 -0.30 9.62
CA PHE A 358 -10.18 -0.41 11.04
C PHE A 358 -9.88 -1.86 11.39
N LEU A 359 -8.71 -2.11 11.99
CA LEU A 359 -8.29 -3.42 12.44
C LEU A 359 -8.41 -3.50 13.96
N GLU A 360 -8.96 -4.59 14.46
CA GLU A 360 -8.92 -4.97 15.88
C GLU A 360 -8.06 -6.23 16.00
N ILE A 361 -6.97 -6.11 16.76
CA ILE A 361 -6.00 -7.17 17.01
C ILE A 361 -6.15 -7.58 18.47
N ILE A 362 -6.37 -8.87 18.70
CA ILE A 362 -6.58 -9.44 20.04
C ILE A 362 -5.36 -10.28 20.40
N VAL A 363 -4.80 -10.00 21.57
CA VAL A 363 -3.55 -10.56 22.09
C VAL A 363 -3.76 -11.11 23.50
N GLU A 364 -3.29 -12.33 23.72
CA GLU A 364 -3.29 -13.02 25.03
C GLU A 364 -1.90 -13.13 25.64
#